data_AF-A0A126R2L0-F1
#
_entry.id   AF-A0A126R2L0-F1
#
_cell.length_a   1.000
_cell.length_b   1.000
_cell.length_c   1.000
_cell.angle_alpha   90.00
_cell.angle_beta   90.00
_cell.angle_gamma   90.00
#
_symmetry.space_group_name_H-M   'P 1'
#
loop_
_entity.id
_entity.type
_entity.pdbx_description
1 polymer ?
#
loop_
_entity_poly.entity_id
_entity_poly.type
_entity_poly.pdbx_seq_one_letter_code
_entity_poly.pdbx_strand_id
1 'polypeptide(L)'
;MANEVVNQEGINKVVDVESAKAEWKAYQQLCKELLNDSDYQEYRQKTKDGFIFKKFPKKSAWAKLGRAFNVNTEIIGKEFVLTKTGETREAYYCIRATLPNGRTVESDGSCSRHEKGKGEATSHTIRSTAKTRATNRAISELIGAGEVSAEELDPNFHNGEKVKSNDVDLIEAEAHVAESGFTTADKLEEDDSKPVINNYVKSIAKQVIIGGHKPIRHLMTLKAKGCVKRGEIAEEYLEDILAFIDANCPEKIDEEEG
;
A
#
# COMPACT_ATOMS: atom_id res chain seq x y z
N MET A 1 22.36 18.57 58.78
CA MET A 1 21.86 17.21 58.48
C MET A 1 21.52 17.20 56.99
N ALA A 2 22.13 16.30 56.24
CA ALA A 2 22.54 16.46 54.84
C ALA A 2 21.39 16.54 53.82
N ASN A 3 21.58 17.38 52.80
CA ASN A 3 20.86 17.33 51.53
C ASN A 3 21.31 16.07 50.78
N GLU A 4 20.38 15.16 50.53
CA GLU A 4 20.59 13.98 49.70
C GLU A 4 20.57 14.44 48.24
N VAL A 5 21.77 14.59 47.66
CA VAL A 5 21.94 14.83 46.22
C VAL A 5 21.57 13.53 45.53
N VAL A 6 20.35 13.47 44.99
CA VAL A 6 19.96 12.40 44.06
C VAL A 6 20.80 12.58 42.80
N ASN A 7 21.90 11.83 42.71
CA ASN A 7 22.70 11.70 41.50
C ASN A 7 21.80 11.12 40.40
N GLN A 8 21.24 11.98 39.55
CA GLN A 8 20.79 11.56 38.24
C GLN A 8 22.04 11.32 37.40
N GLU A 9 22.60 10.12 37.51
CA GLU A 9 23.61 9.65 36.56
C GLU A 9 22.96 9.65 35.18
N GLY A 10 23.30 10.67 34.39
CA GLY A 10 23.05 10.72 32.97
C GLY A 10 23.84 9.61 32.31
N ILE A 11 23.24 8.43 32.20
CA ILE A 11 23.84 7.28 31.53
C ILE A 11 23.70 7.52 30.03
N ASN A 12 24.64 8.29 29.47
CA ASN A 12 24.98 8.22 28.07
C ASN A 12 25.74 6.90 27.85
N LYS A 13 25.06 5.76 28.01
CA LYS A 13 25.59 4.44 27.68
C LYS A 13 25.74 4.42 26.17
N VAL A 14 26.97 4.23 25.70
CA VAL A 14 27.19 3.75 24.34
C VAL A 14 26.32 2.51 24.18
N VAL A 15 25.37 2.57 23.24
CA VAL A 15 24.41 1.51 22.99
C VAL A 15 25.19 0.27 22.59
N ASP A 16 25.17 -0.77 23.42
CA ASP A 16 25.72 -2.06 23.06
C ASP A 16 24.86 -2.67 21.93
N VAL A 17 25.49 -2.97 20.80
CA VAL A 17 24.78 -3.38 19.57
C VAL A 17 24.06 -4.71 19.76
N GLU A 18 24.64 -5.63 20.54
CA GLU A 18 24.02 -6.93 20.80
C GLU A 18 22.80 -6.79 21.72
N SER A 19 22.94 -6.02 22.81
CA SER A 19 21.83 -5.69 23.70
C SER A 19 20.70 -4.98 22.96
N ALA A 20 21.01 -4.02 22.10
CA ALA A 20 20.02 -3.30 21.29
C ALA A 20 19.27 -4.22 20.32
N LYS A 21 19.95 -5.20 19.71
CA LYS A 21 19.30 -6.22 18.87
C LYS A 21 18.34 -7.10 19.68
N ALA A 22 18.75 -7.52 20.88
CA ALA A 22 17.92 -8.32 21.77
C ALA A 22 16.67 -7.55 22.24
N GLU A 23 16.85 -6.30 22.67
CA GLU A 23 15.77 -5.40 23.06
C GLU A 23 14.80 -5.15 21.90
N TRP A 24 15.32 -4.90 20.70
CA TRP A 24 14.50 -4.71 19.51
C TRP A 24 13.69 -5.96 19.14
N LYS A 25 14.30 -7.16 19.26
CA LYS A 25 13.59 -8.42 19.02
C LYS A 25 12.48 -8.65 20.05
N ALA A 26 12.75 -8.39 21.33
CA ALA A 26 11.75 -8.48 22.40
C ALA A 26 10.60 -7.49 22.16
N TYR A 27 10.94 -6.28 21.72
CA TYR A 27 9.97 -5.26 21.36
C TYR A 27 9.06 -5.68 20.19
N GLN A 28 9.64 -6.20 19.11
CA GLN A 28 8.88 -6.72 17.98
C GLN A 28 7.97 -7.89 18.37
N GLN A 29 8.46 -8.78 19.23
CA GLN A 29 7.66 -9.91 19.72
C GLN A 29 6.48 -9.42 20.56
N LEU A 30 6.70 -8.47 21.47
CA LEU A 30 5.64 -7.86 22.28
C LEU A 30 4.58 -7.21 21.38
N CYS A 31 4.99 -6.46 20.36
CA CYS A 31 4.04 -5.82 19.44
C CYS A 31 3.16 -6.86 18.71
N LYS A 32 3.72 -8.02 18.34
CA LYS A 32 2.95 -9.12 17.73
C LYS A 32 1.98 -9.77 18.72
N GLU A 33 2.41 -10.01 19.95
CA GLU A 33 1.57 -10.64 20.98
C GLU A 33 0.43 -9.75 21.49
N LEU A 34 0.60 -8.43 21.44
CA LEU A 34 -0.43 -7.47 21.81
C LEU A 34 -1.57 -7.37 20.77
N LEU A 35 -1.32 -7.83 19.55
CA LEU A 35 -2.23 -7.69 18.42
C LEU A 35 -2.83 -9.05 18.04
N ASN A 36 -4.12 -9.03 17.71
CA ASN A 36 -4.84 -10.22 17.24
C ASN A 36 -5.22 -10.03 15.77
N ASP A 37 -5.63 -11.10 15.08
CA ASP A 37 -6.05 -11.02 13.68
C ASP A 37 -7.20 -10.02 13.43
N SER A 38 -8.06 -9.77 14.44
CA SER A 38 -9.12 -8.75 14.35
C SER A 38 -8.59 -7.33 14.14
N ASP A 39 -7.37 -7.06 14.58
CA ASP A 39 -6.71 -5.75 14.50
C ASP A 39 -6.10 -5.47 13.12
N TYR A 40 -6.05 -6.49 12.26
CA TYR A 40 -5.56 -6.36 10.91
C TYR A 40 -6.71 -6.35 9.90
N GLN A 41 -6.52 -5.59 8.83
CA GLN A 41 -7.29 -5.67 7.60
C GLN A 41 -6.45 -6.42 6.58
N GLU A 42 -6.95 -7.55 6.11
CA GLU A 42 -6.30 -8.27 5.02
C GLU A 42 -6.63 -7.61 3.69
N TYR A 43 -5.60 -7.48 2.87
CA TYR A 43 -5.68 -6.88 1.57
C TYR A 43 -5.05 -7.77 0.51
N ARG A 44 -5.78 -8.01 -0.59
CA ARG A 44 -5.35 -8.89 -1.69
C ARG A 44 -4.64 -8.08 -2.78
N GLN A 45 -3.33 -8.11 -2.79
CA GLN A 45 -2.52 -7.45 -3.81
C GLN A 45 -2.31 -8.39 -5.01
N LYS A 46 -2.58 -7.90 -6.23
CA LYS A 46 -2.29 -8.64 -7.45
C LYS A 46 -0.83 -8.48 -7.83
N THR A 47 -0.13 -9.59 -8.02
CA THR A 47 1.28 -9.67 -8.42
C THR A 47 1.37 -10.35 -9.80
N LYS A 48 2.56 -10.34 -10.42
CA LYS A 48 2.78 -11.01 -11.71
C LYS A 48 2.49 -12.52 -11.64
N ASP A 49 2.79 -13.14 -10.49
CA ASP A 49 2.72 -14.59 -10.28
C ASP A 49 1.48 -15.04 -9.50
N GLY A 50 0.51 -14.14 -9.23
CA GLY A 50 -0.71 -14.49 -8.49
C GLY A 50 -1.22 -13.38 -7.59
N PHE A 51 -1.68 -13.74 -6.40
CA PHE A 51 -2.17 -12.80 -5.40
C PHE A 51 -1.46 -13.00 -4.08
N ILE A 52 -1.01 -11.90 -3.47
CA ILE A 52 -0.40 -11.88 -2.14
C ILE A 52 -1.37 -11.22 -1.19
N PHE A 53 -1.57 -11.83 -0.01
CA PHE A 53 -2.34 -11.23 1.07
C PHE A 53 -1.41 -10.41 1.96
N LYS A 54 -1.70 -9.13 2.10
CA LYS A 54 -0.98 -8.21 2.99
C LYS A 54 -1.90 -7.79 4.13
N LYS A 55 -1.45 -7.97 5.37
CA LYS A 55 -2.16 -7.49 6.57
C LYS A 55 -1.78 -6.04 6.83
N PHE A 56 -2.78 -5.21 7.12
CA PHE A 56 -2.59 -3.81 7.48
C PHE A 56 -3.23 -3.50 8.83
N PRO A 57 -2.50 -2.86 9.76
CA PRO A 57 -3.05 -2.53 11.07
C PRO A 57 -4.19 -1.50 10.95
N LYS A 58 -5.32 -1.83 11.59
CA LYS A 58 -6.49 -0.95 11.72
C LYS A 58 -6.28 0.04 12.87
N LYS A 59 -7.18 1.02 12.99
CA LYS A 59 -7.30 1.87 14.18
C LYS A 59 -7.24 1.12 15.53
N SER A 60 -7.83 -0.07 15.65
CA SER A 60 -7.80 -0.84 16.89
C SER A 60 -6.39 -1.31 17.27
N ALA A 61 -5.57 -1.67 16.27
CA ALA A 61 -4.17 -2.04 16.47
C ALA A 61 -3.39 -0.88 17.10
N TRP A 62 -3.47 0.29 16.48
CA TRP A 62 -2.76 1.49 16.93
C TRP A 62 -3.26 1.97 18.30
N ALA A 63 -4.56 1.84 18.58
CA ALA A 63 -5.11 2.15 19.89
C ALA A 63 -4.58 1.21 20.99
N LYS A 64 -4.46 -0.11 20.70
CA LYS A 64 -3.87 -1.09 21.63
C LYS A 64 -2.41 -0.79 21.90
N LEU A 65 -1.63 -0.58 20.84
CA LEU A 65 -0.20 -0.24 20.96
C LEU A 65 -0.01 1.08 21.72
N GLY A 66 -0.75 2.13 21.35
CA GLY A 66 -0.71 3.40 22.06
C GLY A 66 -1.05 3.26 23.56
N ARG A 67 -2.03 2.42 23.90
CA ARG A 67 -2.37 2.14 25.31
C ARG A 67 -1.30 1.35 26.04
N ALA A 68 -0.70 0.35 25.38
CA ALA A 68 0.32 -0.52 25.96
C ALA A 68 1.62 0.25 26.26
N PHE A 69 2.03 1.13 25.34
CA PHE A 69 3.24 1.95 25.48
C PHE A 69 2.99 3.30 26.17
N ASN A 70 1.78 3.55 26.67
CA ASN A 70 1.37 4.81 27.31
C ASN A 70 1.67 6.05 26.45
N VAL A 71 1.35 5.97 25.17
CA VAL A 71 1.50 7.08 24.23
C VAL A 71 0.39 8.10 24.46
N ASN A 72 0.78 9.35 24.74
CA ASN A 72 -0.12 10.49 24.73
C ASN A 72 -0.23 11.08 23.31
N THR A 73 -1.42 11.52 22.89
CA THR A 73 -1.62 12.15 21.57
C THR A 73 -2.33 13.49 21.70
N GLU A 74 -1.82 14.51 21.01
CA GLU A 74 -2.31 15.88 21.09
C GLU A 74 -2.52 16.46 19.69
N ILE A 75 -3.61 17.22 19.48
CA ILE A 75 -3.86 17.91 18.21
C ILE A 75 -3.09 19.24 18.24
N ILE A 76 -2.06 19.35 17.39
CA ILE A 76 -1.26 20.57 17.26
C ILE A 76 -1.88 21.51 16.22
N GLY A 77 -2.37 20.92 15.13
CA GLY A 77 -2.93 21.67 14.00
C GLY A 77 -4.17 20.99 13.45
N LYS A 78 -5.14 21.81 13.02
CA LYS A 78 -6.29 21.34 12.25
C LYS A 78 -6.73 22.43 11.28
N GLU A 79 -7.02 22.03 10.05
CA GLU A 79 -7.52 22.91 9.01
C GLU A 79 -8.66 22.22 8.25
N PHE A 80 -9.69 22.99 7.90
CA PHE A 80 -10.82 22.50 7.12
C PHE A 80 -11.08 23.42 5.93
N VAL A 81 -11.06 22.84 4.74
CA VAL A 81 -11.51 23.52 3.53
C VAL A 81 -12.98 23.21 3.33
N LEU A 82 -13.81 24.24 3.30
CA LEU A 82 -15.26 24.10 3.09
C LEU A 82 -15.63 24.31 1.62
N THR A 83 -16.70 23.67 1.19
CA THR A 83 -17.36 23.93 -0.10
C THR A 83 -18.21 25.20 -0.01
N LYS A 84 -18.70 25.68 -1.16
CA LYS A 84 -19.65 26.79 -1.22
C LYS A 84 -20.97 26.50 -0.47
N THR A 85 -21.29 25.21 -0.29
CA THR A 85 -22.47 24.73 0.44
C THR A 85 -22.23 24.59 1.96
N GLY A 86 -21.01 24.89 2.44
CA GLY A 86 -20.63 24.79 3.85
C GLY A 86 -20.19 23.38 4.30
N GLU A 87 -20.09 22.43 3.38
CA GLU A 87 -19.64 21.07 3.67
C GLU A 87 -18.12 20.98 3.70
N THR A 88 -17.57 20.00 4.44
CA THR A 88 -16.12 19.79 4.45
C THR A 88 -15.69 19.14 3.14
N ARG A 89 -14.90 19.87 2.36
CA ARG A 89 -14.23 19.41 1.13
C ARG A 89 -12.98 18.64 1.47
N GLU A 90 -12.19 19.18 2.41
CA GLU A 90 -10.90 18.62 2.81
C GLU A 90 -10.66 18.92 4.28
N ALA A 91 -10.08 17.96 4.99
CA ALA A 91 -9.70 18.09 6.38
C ALA A 91 -8.23 17.70 6.53
N TYR A 92 -7.48 18.50 7.27
CA TYR A 92 -6.10 18.28 7.63
C TYR A 92 -5.96 18.28 9.15
N TYR A 93 -5.16 17.36 9.68
CA TYR A 93 -4.79 17.29 11.08
C TYR A 93 -3.29 17.08 11.21
N CYS A 94 -2.69 17.72 12.21
CA CYS A 94 -1.34 17.43 12.69
C CYS A 94 -1.42 17.00 14.16
N ILE A 95 -0.86 15.84 14.48
CA ILE A 95 -0.92 15.19 15.79
C ILE A 95 0.51 15.03 16.33
N ARG A 96 0.73 15.42 17.59
CA ARG A 96 1.93 15.04 18.36
C ARG A 96 1.64 13.77 19.11
N ALA A 97 2.50 12.76 18.97
CA ALA A 97 2.53 11.61 19.86
C ALA A 97 3.73 11.73 20.80
N THR A 98 3.56 11.39 22.08
CA THR A 98 4.58 11.52 23.13
C THR A 98 4.66 10.26 23.99
N LEU A 99 5.86 9.73 24.20
CA LEU A 99 6.13 8.63 25.11
C LEU A 99 6.43 9.15 26.53
N PRO A 100 6.27 8.33 27.59
CA PRO A 100 6.60 8.72 28.96
C PRO A 100 8.06 9.14 29.18
N ASN A 101 8.97 8.68 28.32
CA ASN A 101 10.39 9.07 28.33
C ASN A 101 10.65 10.45 27.71
N GLY A 102 9.61 11.17 27.25
CA GLY A 102 9.72 12.48 26.64
C GLY A 102 10.00 12.47 25.14
N ARG A 103 10.17 11.32 24.50
CA ARG A 103 10.31 11.24 23.02
C ARG A 103 8.99 11.65 22.37
N THR A 104 9.06 12.55 21.41
CA THR A 104 7.91 13.06 20.66
C THR A 104 8.09 12.88 19.16
N VAL A 105 6.98 12.65 18.46
CA VAL A 105 6.90 12.70 16.99
C VAL A 105 5.67 13.50 16.60
N GLU A 106 5.77 14.28 15.54
CA GLU A 106 4.66 15.00 14.94
C GLU A 106 4.39 14.42 13.57
N SER A 107 3.12 14.10 13.31
CA SER A 107 2.73 13.53 12.03
C SER A 107 1.37 14.07 11.59
N ASP A 108 1.18 14.11 10.28
CA ASP A 108 0.01 14.72 9.66
C ASP A 108 -0.91 13.69 9.00
N GLY A 109 -2.12 14.13 8.67
CA GLY A 109 -3.08 13.33 7.94
C GLY A 109 -4.16 14.19 7.33
N SER A 110 -4.40 13.97 6.03
CA SER A 110 -5.46 14.64 5.29
C SER A 110 -6.53 13.65 4.85
N CYS A 111 -7.75 14.16 4.66
CA CYS A 111 -8.80 13.46 3.95
C CYS A 111 -9.60 14.45 3.09
N SER A 112 -9.75 14.12 1.81
CA SER A 112 -10.54 14.88 0.85
C SER A 112 -11.80 14.14 0.44
N ARG A 113 -12.88 14.88 0.17
CA ARG A 113 -14.12 14.36 -0.41
C ARG A 113 -13.92 13.81 -1.83
N HIS A 114 -12.88 14.28 -2.53
CA HIS A 114 -12.50 13.77 -3.84
C HIS A 114 -11.75 12.43 -3.78
N GLU A 115 -11.41 11.96 -2.58
CA GLU A 115 -10.91 10.60 -2.44
C GLU A 115 -11.99 9.60 -2.84
N LYS A 116 -11.52 8.48 -3.38
CA LYS A 116 -12.36 7.42 -3.89
C LYS A 116 -13.25 6.85 -2.78
N GLY A 117 -14.54 6.71 -3.06
CA GLY A 117 -15.53 6.27 -2.09
C GLY A 117 -15.90 7.31 -1.02
N LYS A 118 -15.40 8.55 -1.10
CA LYS A 118 -15.69 9.63 -0.14
C LYS A 118 -16.60 10.73 -0.67
N GLY A 119 -17.03 10.65 -1.94
CA GLY A 119 -17.91 11.66 -2.56
C GLY A 119 -19.20 11.92 -1.78
N GLU A 120 -19.83 10.86 -1.27
CA GLU A 120 -21.07 10.90 -0.47
C GLU A 120 -20.81 10.92 1.05
N ALA A 121 -19.56 10.93 1.49
CA ALA A 121 -19.24 10.87 2.92
C ALA A 121 -19.70 12.15 3.64
N THR A 122 -20.16 12.04 4.89
CA THR A 122 -20.51 13.24 5.67
C THR A 122 -19.27 14.06 6.03
N SER A 123 -19.45 15.36 6.31
CA SER A 123 -18.36 16.21 6.83
C SER A 123 -17.69 15.61 8.07
N HIS A 124 -18.47 14.97 8.95
CA HIS A 124 -17.94 14.25 10.10
C HIS A 124 -17.03 13.09 9.69
N THR A 125 -17.42 12.28 8.71
CA THR A 125 -16.63 11.15 8.22
C THR A 125 -15.29 11.59 7.63
N ILE A 126 -15.27 12.68 6.84
CA ILE A 126 -14.04 13.25 6.28
C ILE A 126 -13.08 13.69 7.40
N ARG A 127 -13.58 14.49 8.35
CA ARG A 127 -12.77 14.97 9.50
C ARG A 127 -12.27 13.83 10.37
N SER A 128 -13.13 12.85 10.66
CA SER A 128 -12.78 11.69 11.48
C SER A 128 -11.72 10.80 10.80
N THR A 129 -11.81 10.65 9.48
CA THR A 129 -10.82 9.90 8.68
C THR A 129 -9.47 10.60 8.72
N ALA A 130 -9.42 11.91 8.45
CA ALA A 130 -8.19 12.71 8.51
C ALA A 130 -7.53 12.63 9.90
N LYS A 131 -8.32 12.84 10.97
CA LYS A 131 -7.83 12.72 12.35
C LYS A 131 -7.28 11.33 12.65
N THR A 132 -7.98 10.28 12.22
CA THR A 132 -7.57 8.89 12.47
C THR A 132 -6.25 8.58 11.75
N ARG A 133 -6.10 9.00 10.49
CA ARG A 133 -4.85 8.85 9.73
C ARG A 133 -3.68 9.53 10.44
N ALA A 134 -3.82 10.80 10.80
CA ALA A 134 -2.78 11.55 11.50
C ALA A 134 -2.40 10.91 12.84
N THR A 135 -3.40 10.42 13.59
CA THR A 135 -3.17 9.77 14.90
C THR A 135 -2.43 8.44 14.73
N ASN A 136 -2.88 7.59 13.81
CA ASN A 136 -2.27 6.28 13.56
C ASN A 136 -0.83 6.45 13.06
N ARG A 137 -0.59 7.42 12.17
CA ARG A 137 0.74 7.73 11.65
C ARG A 137 1.69 8.24 12.75
N ALA A 138 1.23 9.17 13.59
CA ALA A 138 2.03 9.66 14.72
C ALA A 138 2.40 8.54 15.71
N ILE A 139 1.46 7.62 16.00
CA ILE A 139 1.72 6.45 16.85
C ILE A 139 2.69 5.48 16.17
N SER A 140 2.49 5.18 14.88
CA SER A 140 3.33 4.25 14.09
C SER A 140 4.79 4.73 14.00
N GLU A 141 4.99 6.02 13.71
CA GLU A 141 6.31 6.63 13.62
C GLU A 141 7.01 6.69 14.99
N LEU A 142 6.28 6.99 16.06
CA LEU A 142 6.84 7.04 17.41
C LEU A 142 7.29 5.67 17.92
N ILE A 143 6.50 4.64 17.64
CA ILE A 143 6.73 3.24 18.01
C ILE A 143 7.71 2.56 17.03
N GLY A 144 8.09 3.23 15.93
CA GLY A 144 9.09 2.70 14.99
C GLY A 144 8.59 1.49 14.20
N ALA A 145 7.27 1.33 14.05
CA ALA A 145 6.69 0.27 13.25
C ALA A 145 6.69 0.60 11.76
N GLY A 146 6.66 1.88 11.37
CA GLY A 146 6.83 2.33 9.97
C GLY A 146 5.80 1.77 8.97
N GLU A 147 4.79 1.06 9.45
CA GLU A 147 3.73 0.47 8.62
C GLU A 147 2.66 1.52 8.32
N VAL A 148 2.24 1.57 7.05
CA VAL A 148 1.09 2.37 6.61
C VAL A 148 -0.20 1.79 7.20
N SER A 149 -1.08 2.67 7.67
CA SER A 149 -2.34 2.25 8.32
C SER A 149 -3.36 1.80 7.28
N ALA A 150 -4.26 0.88 7.65
CA ALA A 150 -5.32 0.41 6.74
C ALA A 150 -6.18 1.56 6.16
N GLU A 151 -6.35 2.65 6.91
CA GLU A 151 -7.10 3.85 6.51
C GLU A 151 -6.42 4.67 5.39
N GLU A 152 -5.16 4.37 5.06
CA GLU A 152 -4.38 5.01 3.98
C GLU A 152 -4.42 4.23 2.67
N LEU A 153 -5.09 3.07 2.65
CA LEU A 153 -5.22 2.25 1.46
C LEU A 153 -6.48 2.63 0.68
N ASP A 154 -6.38 2.61 -0.66
CA ASP A 154 -7.52 2.81 -1.56
C ASP A 154 -8.57 1.70 -1.30
N PRO A 155 -9.86 2.00 -1.07
CA PRO A 155 -10.89 0.99 -0.81
C PRO A 155 -11.19 0.02 -1.98
N ASN A 156 -10.65 0.25 -3.19
CA ASN A 156 -10.83 -0.61 -4.37
C ASN A 156 -9.55 -1.31 -4.84
N PHE A 157 -8.49 -1.22 -4.05
CA PHE A 157 -7.63 -2.39 -3.88
C PHE A 157 -8.64 -3.52 -3.52
N HIS A 158 -8.79 -4.53 -4.39
CA HIS A 158 -10.01 -5.34 -4.53
C HIS A 158 -10.55 -5.85 -3.19
N ASN A 159 -11.84 -5.57 -2.92
CA ASN A 159 -12.68 -6.30 -1.97
C ASN A 159 -12.64 -7.79 -2.35
N GLY A 160 -11.62 -8.51 -1.87
CA GLY A 160 -11.70 -9.94 -1.69
C GLY A 160 -12.80 -10.19 -0.66
N GLU A 161 -13.67 -11.14 -0.97
CA GLU A 161 -14.73 -11.59 -0.07
C GLU A 161 -14.25 -11.65 1.38
N LYS A 162 -15.12 -11.22 2.32
CA LYS A 162 -14.93 -11.56 3.72
C LYS A 162 -14.85 -13.09 3.79
N VAL A 163 -13.65 -13.64 3.89
CA VAL A 163 -13.47 -15.08 4.12
C VAL A 163 -14.13 -15.36 5.47
N LYS A 164 -15.17 -16.18 5.45
CA LYS A 164 -15.84 -16.65 6.67
C LYS A 164 -14.83 -17.50 7.43
N SER A 165 -14.87 -17.42 8.75
CA SER A 165 -13.94 -18.02 9.72
C SER A 165 -13.88 -19.57 9.73
N ASN A 166 -14.30 -20.26 8.68
CA ASN A 166 -14.42 -21.72 8.64
C ASN A 166 -13.44 -22.43 7.70
N ASP A 167 -12.57 -21.73 7.00
CA ASP A 167 -11.58 -22.34 6.09
C ASP A 167 -10.17 -22.24 6.69
N VAL A 168 -9.96 -22.79 7.89
CA VAL A 168 -8.63 -22.82 8.56
C VAL A 168 -7.86 -24.12 8.28
N ASP A 169 -8.48 -25.14 7.70
CA ASP A 169 -7.80 -26.40 7.45
C ASP A 169 -7.37 -26.51 5.98
N LEU A 170 -6.05 -26.60 5.76
CA LEU A 170 -5.29 -26.77 4.50
C LEU A 170 -4.59 -25.48 4.05
N ILE A 171 -3.41 -25.22 4.62
CA ILE A 171 -2.09 -25.09 3.96
C ILE A 171 -1.07 -24.95 5.10
N GLU A 172 -0.72 -26.07 5.74
CA GLU A 172 0.57 -26.23 6.39
C GLU A 172 1.44 -27.07 5.47
N ALA A 173 2.19 -26.43 4.58
CA ALA A 173 3.38 -27.00 3.96
C ALA A 173 4.21 -25.89 3.34
N GLU A 174 5.48 -25.81 3.78
CA GLU A 174 6.61 -25.14 3.10
C GLU A 174 6.74 -23.61 3.26
N ALA A 175 6.86 -23.15 4.51
CA ALA A 175 7.63 -21.95 4.80
C ALA A 175 9.11 -22.32 5.03
N HIS A 176 9.84 -22.58 3.94
CA HIS A 176 11.31 -22.56 4.00
C HIS A 176 11.79 -21.10 4.08
N VAL A 177 12.53 -20.83 5.15
CA VAL A 177 13.20 -19.57 5.46
C VAL A 177 14.13 -19.19 4.31
N ALA A 178 13.81 -18.10 3.61
CA ALA A 178 14.76 -17.38 2.78
C ALA A 178 15.15 -16.09 3.52
N GLU A 179 16.29 -16.13 4.21
CA GLU A 179 17.04 -14.94 4.58
C GLU A 179 17.37 -14.18 3.30
N SER A 180 16.61 -13.12 3.00
CA SER A 180 16.97 -12.18 1.94
C SER A 180 17.66 -10.99 2.57
N GLY A 181 19.00 -11.07 2.56
CA GLY A 181 19.87 -9.93 2.76
C GLY A 181 19.50 -8.80 1.82
N PHE A 182 19.58 -7.58 2.35
CA PHE A 182 19.50 -6.34 1.59
C PHE A 182 20.65 -6.30 0.57
N THR A 183 20.35 -6.48 -0.71
CA THR A 183 21.30 -6.21 -1.80
C THR A 183 20.75 -5.09 -2.67
N THR A 184 21.43 -3.95 -2.63
CA THR A 184 21.35 -2.92 -3.65
C THR A 184 22.36 -3.31 -4.72
N ALA A 185 21.92 -3.97 -5.79
CA ALA A 185 22.75 -4.21 -6.96
C ALA A 185 21.89 -4.26 -8.23
N ASP A 186 22.16 -3.29 -9.10
CA ASP A 186 22.18 -3.40 -10.55
C ASP A 186 20.86 -3.67 -11.30
N LYS A 187 20.16 -2.57 -11.59
CA LYS A 187 19.37 -2.46 -12.82
C LYS A 187 20.31 -2.32 -14.02
N LEU A 188 20.63 -3.43 -14.65
CA LEU A 188 21.06 -3.45 -16.05
C LEU A 188 20.37 -4.66 -16.71
N GLU A 189 19.09 -4.50 -17.06
CA GLU A 189 18.48 -5.37 -18.09
C GLU A 189 18.69 -4.69 -19.44
N GLU A 190 19.10 -5.52 -20.41
CA GLU A 190 19.54 -5.18 -21.76
C GLU A 190 18.55 -4.30 -22.54
N ASP A 191 19.15 -3.49 -23.42
CA ASP A 191 18.55 -2.56 -24.38
C ASP A 191 17.36 -3.19 -25.13
N ASP A 192 16.15 -2.89 -24.66
CA ASP A 192 14.91 -3.39 -25.24
C ASP A 192 14.62 -2.62 -26.53
N SER A 193 15.27 -3.06 -27.61
CA SER A 193 15.44 -2.29 -28.85
C SER A 193 14.15 -1.80 -29.54
N LYS A 194 12.94 -2.19 -29.12
CA LYS A 194 11.66 -1.58 -29.56
C LYS A 194 10.58 -1.67 -28.46
N PRO A 195 10.57 -0.78 -27.46
CA PRO A 195 9.71 -0.90 -26.27
C PRO A 195 8.21 -0.80 -26.58
N VAL A 196 7.86 -0.12 -27.68
CA VAL A 196 6.47 0.07 -28.12
C VAL A 196 5.86 -1.24 -28.62
N ILE A 197 6.61 -2.03 -29.40
CA ILE A 197 6.16 -3.32 -29.91
C ILE A 197 5.93 -4.27 -28.74
N ASN A 198 6.87 -4.36 -27.81
CA ASN A 198 6.76 -5.21 -26.62
C ASN A 198 5.56 -4.85 -25.73
N ASN A 199 5.26 -3.56 -25.57
CA ASN A 199 4.07 -3.13 -24.85
C ASN A 199 2.78 -3.50 -25.59
N TYR A 200 2.78 -3.44 -26.92
CA TYR A 200 1.63 -3.86 -27.72
C TYR A 200 1.40 -5.37 -27.66
N VAL A 201 2.48 -6.18 -27.74
CA VAL A 201 2.47 -7.65 -27.54
C VAL A 201 1.89 -8.00 -26.18
N LYS A 202 2.35 -7.34 -25.12
CA LYS A 202 1.81 -7.53 -23.75
C LYS A 202 0.32 -7.19 -23.68
N SER A 203 -0.15 -6.20 -24.43
CA SER A 203 -1.57 -5.84 -24.47
C SER A 203 -2.42 -6.90 -25.18
N ILE A 204 -1.93 -7.45 -26.30
CA ILE A 204 -2.60 -8.50 -27.09
C ILE A 204 -2.66 -9.79 -26.26
N ALA A 205 -1.54 -10.23 -25.69
CA ALA A 205 -1.48 -11.41 -24.82
C ALA A 205 -2.44 -11.31 -23.64
N LYS A 206 -2.53 -10.12 -23.02
CA LYS A 206 -3.47 -9.87 -21.91
C LYS A 206 -4.93 -9.93 -22.36
N GLN A 207 -5.27 -9.50 -23.57
CA GLN A 207 -6.63 -9.61 -24.11
C GLN A 207 -7.02 -11.07 -24.41
N VAL A 208 -6.09 -11.88 -24.93
CA VAL A 208 -6.30 -13.33 -25.14
C VAL A 208 -6.55 -14.06 -23.82
N ILE A 209 -5.72 -13.80 -22.80
CA ILE A 209 -5.79 -14.49 -21.50
C ILE A 209 -7.09 -14.16 -20.75
N ILE A 210 -7.56 -12.91 -20.83
CA ILE A 210 -8.77 -12.48 -20.10
C ILE A 210 -10.06 -12.88 -20.81
N GLY A 211 -10.05 -12.92 -22.15
CA GLY A 211 -11.27 -13.06 -22.94
C GLY A 211 -11.52 -14.46 -23.53
N GLY A 212 -10.58 -15.40 -23.43
CA GLY A 212 -10.71 -16.74 -24.06
C GLY A 212 -10.76 -16.74 -25.59
N HIS A 213 -10.80 -15.57 -26.24
CA HIS A 213 -10.88 -15.39 -27.68
C HIS A 213 -9.60 -14.77 -28.25
N LYS A 214 -9.19 -15.21 -29.44
CA LYS A 214 -8.06 -14.62 -30.16
C LYS A 214 -8.43 -13.23 -30.70
N PRO A 215 -7.54 -12.23 -30.63
CA PRO A 215 -7.79 -10.89 -31.13
C PRO A 215 -7.89 -10.91 -32.66
N ILE A 216 -8.95 -10.30 -33.19
CA ILE A 216 -9.21 -10.23 -34.63
C ILE A 216 -8.23 -9.24 -35.29
N ARG A 217 -7.56 -9.66 -36.37
CA ARG A 217 -6.58 -8.86 -37.12
C ARG A 217 -7.11 -7.48 -37.49
N HIS A 218 -8.31 -7.41 -38.07
CA HIS A 218 -8.93 -6.16 -38.52
C HIS A 218 -9.08 -5.13 -37.38
N LEU A 219 -9.54 -5.57 -36.21
CA LEU A 219 -9.75 -4.69 -35.05
C LEU A 219 -8.41 -4.20 -34.48
N MET A 220 -7.39 -5.05 -34.45
CA MET A 220 -6.06 -4.68 -33.97
C MET A 220 -5.37 -3.70 -34.92
N THR A 221 -5.54 -3.87 -36.22
CA THR A 221 -5.03 -2.93 -37.24
C THR A 221 -5.68 -1.55 -37.10
N LEU A 222 -6.99 -1.48 -36.89
CA LEU A 222 -7.69 -0.21 -36.65
C LEU A 222 -7.22 0.47 -35.37
N LYS A 223 -7.03 -0.31 -34.30
CA LYS A 223 -6.58 0.20 -33.00
C LYS A 223 -5.16 0.75 -33.08
N ALA A 224 -4.22 0.05 -33.74
CA ALA A 224 -2.85 0.49 -33.95
C ALA A 224 -2.81 1.83 -34.72
N LYS A 225 -3.54 1.91 -35.85
CA LYS A 225 -3.66 3.17 -36.62
C LYS A 225 -4.29 4.30 -35.80
N GLY A 226 -5.26 3.98 -34.93
CA GLY A 226 -5.87 4.94 -34.01
C GLY A 226 -4.90 5.47 -32.96
N CYS A 227 -4.03 4.63 -32.41
CA CYS A 227 -2.99 5.04 -31.46
C CYS A 227 -1.96 5.99 -32.09
N VAL A 228 -1.55 5.74 -33.34
CA VAL A 228 -0.67 6.66 -34.09
C VAL A 228 -1.36 8.01 -34.31
N LYS A 229 -2.62 8.02 -34.73
CA LYS A 229 -3.39 9.27 -34.90
C LYS A 229 -3.55 10.08 -33.62
N ARG A 230 -3.55 9.44 -32.45
CA ARG A 230 -3.62 10.09 -31.13
C ARG A 230 -2.24 10.50 -30.59
N GLY A 231 -1.16 10.20 -31.31
CA GLY A 231 0.22 10.46 -30.87
C GLY A 231 0.69 9.56 -29.73
N GLU A 232 -0.01 8.45 -29.47
CA GLU A 232 0.35 7.47 -28.43
C GLU A 232 1.49 6.55 -28.90
N ILE A 233 1.68 6.43 -30.22
CA ILE A 233 2.69 5.61 -30.89
C ILE A 233 3.34 6.46 -31.98
N ALA A 234 4.67 6.47 -32.05
CA ALA A 234 5.39 7.13 -33.15
C ALA A 234 5.12 6.40 -34.48
N GLU A 235 4.95 7.17 -35.55
CA GLU A 235 4.55 6.66 -36.87
C GLU A 235 5.54 5.65 -37.45
N GLU A 236 6.83 5.77 -37.09
CA GLU A 236 7.91 4.85 -37.47
C GLU A 236 7.71 3.40 -37.01
N TYR A 237 6.94 3.18 -35.94
CA TYR A 237 6.66 1.83 -35.42
C TYR A 237 5.40 1.20 -36.01
N LEU A 238 4.65 1.93 -36.86
CA LEU A 238 3.39 1.44 -37.38
C LEU A 238 3.60 0.21 -38.28
N GLU A 239 4.61 0.20 -39.14
CA GLU A 239 4.89 -0.92 -40.04
C GLU A 239 5.25 -2.19 -39.26
N ASP A 240 6.11 -2.08 -38.26
CA ASP A 240 6.50 -3.21 -37.40
C ASP A 240 5.30 -3.77 -36.62
N ILE A 241 4.42 -2.90 -36.11
CA ILE A 241 3.21 -3.30 -35.39
C ILE A 241 2.22 -4.01 -36.32
N LEU A 242 2.07 -3.53 -37.56
CA LEU A 242 1.19 -4.17 -38.55
C LEU A 242 1.71 -5.54 -38.97
N ALA A 243 3.02 -5.67 -39.24
CA ALA A 243 3.63 -6.97 -39.54
C ALA A 243 3.44 -7.97 -38.39
N PHE A 244 3.53 -7.50 -37.13
CA PHE A 244 3.27 -8.32 -35.96
C PHE A 244 1.80 -8.76 -35.85
N ILE A 245 0.86 -7.85 -36.11
CA ILE A 245 -0.58 -8.15 -36.11
C ILE A 245 -0.91 -9.21 -37.17
N ASP A 246 -0.33 -9.09 -38.36
CA ASP A 246 -0.56 -10.05 -39.44
C ASP A 246 -0.05 -11.45 -39.10
N ALA A 247 1.10 -11.54 -38.42
CA ALA A 247 1.69 -12.81 -37.99
C ALA A 247 0.94 -13.50 -36.82
N ASN A 248 0.29 -12.73 -35.93
CA ASN A 248 -0.22 -13.26 -34.66
C ASN A 248 -1.75 -13.22 -34.52
N CYS A 249 -2.46 -12.48 -35.38
CA CYS A 249 -3.91 -12.35 -35.30
C CYS A 249 -4.59 -13.03 -36.50
N PRO A 250 -5.59 -13.91 -36.27
CA PRO A 250 -6.38 -14.50 -37.34
C PRO A 250 -7.32 -13.48 -37.99
N GLU A 251 -7.68 -13.71 -39.25
CA GLU A 251 -8.50 -12.81 -40.06
C GLU A 251 -9.99 -12.85 -39.68
N LYS A 252 -10.47 -14.01 -39.25
CA LYS A 252 -11.82 -14.25 -38.73
C LYS A 252 -11.74 -15.03 -37.42
N ILE A 253 -12.76 -14.89 -36.58
CA ILE A 253 -12.99 -15.84 -35.48
C ILE A 253 -13.58 -17.08 -36.16
N ASP A 254 -12.86 -18.19 -36.15
CA ASP A 254 -13.44 -19.46 -36.55
C ASP A 254 -14.51 -19.80 -35.51
N GLU A 255 -15.79 -19.78 -35.91
CA GLU A 255 -16.91 -20.29 -35.12
C GLU A 255 -16.90 -21.83 -35.14
N GLU A 256 -15.90 -22.43 -34.50
CA GLU A 256 -15.85 -23.87 -34.19
C GLU A 256 -15.12 -23.97 -32.82
N GLU A 257 -15.63 -24.56 -31.74
CA GLU A 257 -16.63 -25.62 -31.54
C GLU A 257 -17.44 -25.32 -30.27
N GLY A 258 -18.74 -25.65 -30.30
CA GLY A 258 -19.61 -25.70 -29.12
C GLY A 258 -19.52 -27.01 -28.37
#